data_AF-A0A2M7QBW2-F1
#
_entry.id   AF-A0A2M7QBW2-F1
#
_cell.length_a   1.000
_cell.length_b   1.000
_cell.length_c   1.000
_cell.angle_alpha   90.00
_cell.angle_beta   90.00
_cell.angle_gamma   90.00
#
_symmetry.space_group_name_H-M   'P 1'
#
loop_
_entity.id
_entity.type
_entity.pdbx_description
1 polymer ?
#
loop_
_entity_poly.entity_id
_entity_poly.type
_entity_poly.pdbx_seq_one_letter_code
_entity_poly.pdbx_strand_id
1 'polypeptide(L)' 'MKKTTPKTGSLTLNVTHRTVVGKQVRKLRKLGTLPANIYGADFKSTSISVPYAD' A
#
# COMPACT_ATOMS: atom_id res chain seq x y z
N MET A 1 -26.37 14.11 -5.02
CA MET A 1 -25.01 13.57 -4.86
C MET A 1 -24.46 14.05 -3.51
N LYS A 2 -24.30 13.17 -2.51
CA LYS A 2 -23.81 13.56 -1.18
C LYS A 2 -22.29 13.54 -1.18
N LYS A 3 -21.64 14.71 -1.04
CA LYS A 3 -20.19 14.82 -0.82
C LYS A 3 -19.93 14.58 0.67
N THR A 4 -19.39 13.43 1.02
CA THR A 4 -18.96 13.11 2.38
C THR A 4 -17.57 13.70 2.61
N THR A 5 -17.46 14.63 3.56
CA THR A 5 -16.20 15.19 4.05
C THR A 5 -15.35 14.07 4.66
N PRO A 6 -14.07 13.88 4.27
CA PRO A 6 -13.25 12.82 4.85
C PRO A 6 -12.86 13.21 6.28
N LYS A 7 -13.17 12.33 7.24
CA LYS A 7 -12.70 12.43 8.63
C LYS A 7 -11.17 12.52 8.64
N THR A 8 -10.65 13.66 9.09
CA THR A 8 -9.22 13.86 9.34
C THR A 8 -8.85 13.20 10.67
N GLY A 9 -8.67 11.87 10.64
CA GLY A 9 -8.02 11.12 11.71
C GLY A 9 -6.71 10.53 11.16
N SER A 10 -5.64 10.51 11.96
CA SER A 10 -4.39 9.86 11.55
C SER A 10 -4.61 8.36 11.44
N LEU A 11 -4.66 7.84 10.20
CA LEU A 11 -4.72 6.41 9.93
C LEU A 11 -3.29 5.87 9.83
N THR A 12 -2.90 5.02 10.77
CA THR A 12 -1.62 4.31 10.75
C THR A 12 -1.82 2.93 10.18
N LEU A 13 -1.07 2.58 9.13
CA LEU A 13 -1.10 1.27 8.48
C LEU A 13 0.23 0.56 8.70
N ASN A 14 0.17 -0.71 9.11
CA ASN A 14 1.35 -1.54 9.22
C ASN A 14 1.75 -2.05 7.84
N VAL A 15 3.00 -1.78 7.45
CA VAL A 15 3.51 -2.11 6.11
C VAL A 15 4.81 -2.88 6.20
N THR A 16 5.07 -3.73 5.21
CA THR A 16 6.31 -4.50 5.10
C THR A 16 7.06 -4.11 3.84
N HIS A 17 8.39 -4.02 3.91
CA HIS A 17 9.21 -3.79 2.72
C HIS A 17 9.15 -4.98 1.76
N ARG A 18 9.02 -4.69 0.46
CA ARG A 18 8.86 -5.72 -0.58
C ARG A 18 10.10 -5.81 -1.47
N THR A 19 10.71 -6.97 -1.50
CA THR A 19 11.79 -7.33 -2.45
C THR A 19 11.25 -7.97 -3.75
N VAL A 20 10.03 -8.52 -3.70
CA VAL A 20 9.40 -9.23 -4.82
C VAL A 20 8.79 -8.25 -5.83
N VAL A 21 9.27 -8.24 -7.07
CA VAL A 21 8.81 -7.32 -8.13
C VAL A 21 8.34 -8.06 -9.39
N GLY A 22 7.66 -7.35 -10.31
CA GLY A 22 7.25 -7.89 -11.61
C GLY A 22 6.09 -8.90 -11.56
N LYS A 23 6.12 -9.92 -12.43
CA LYS A 23 5.02 -10.89 -12.60
C LYS A 23 4.66 -11.65 -11.32
N GLN A 24 5.60 -11.79 -10.39
CA GLN A 24 5.42 -12.48 -9.12
C GLN A 24 4.41 -11.77 -8.20
N VAL A 25 4.24 -10.45 -8.38
CA VAL A 25 3.27 -9.63 -7.63
C VAL A 25 1.83 -10.07 -7.90
N ARG A 26 1.54 -10.72 -9.04
CA ARG A 26 0.21 -11.28 -9.32
C ARG A 26 -0.19 -12.36 -8.31
N LYS A 27 0.77 -13.13 -7.78
CA LYS A 27 0.50 -14.13 -6.74
C LYS A 27 0.18 -13.45 -5.41
N LEU A 28 0.92 -12.40 -5.05
CA LEU A 28 0.71 -11.62 -3.83
C LEU A 28 -0.72 -11.04 -3.74
N ARG A 29 -1.23 -10.50 -4.86
CA ARG A 29 -2.62 -9.99 -4.93
C ARG A 29 -3.67 -11.08 -4.64
N LYS A 30 -3.43 -12.32 -5.09
CA LYS A 30 -4.34 -13.45 -4.84
C LYS A 30 -4.30 -13.93 -3.39
N LEU A 31 -3.18 -13.71 -2.71
CA LEU A 31 -2.97 -14.08 -1.31
C LEU A 31 -3.46 -13.00 -0.34
N GLY A 32 -4.13 -11.95 -0.83
CA GLY A 32 -4.58 -10.85 0.03
C GLY A 32 -3.45 -9.93 0.49
N THR A 33 -2.33 -9.88 -0.23
CA THR A 33 -1.27 -8.88 0.00
C THR A 33 -1.29 -7.85 -1.11
N LEU A 34 -1.60 -6.61 -0.75
CA LEU A 34 -1.66 -5.47 -1.65
C LEU A 34 -0.27 -4.86 -1.84
N PRO A 35 0.25 -4.87 -3.07
CA PRO A 35 1.49 -4.18 -3.39
C PRO A 35 1.26 -2.66 -3.46
N ALA A 36 2.08 -1.88 -2.78
CA ALA A 36 2.06 -0.42 -2.86
C ALA A 36 3.50 0.14 -2.95
N ASN A 37 3.62 1.40 -3.33
CA ASN A 37 4.89 2.11 -3.34
C ASN A 37 4.72 3.43 -2.59
N ILE A 38 5.71 3.77 -1.76
CA ILE A 38 5.83 5.07 -1.14
C ILE A 38 6.85 5.86 -1.98
N TYR A 39 6.47 7.03 -2.48
CA TYR A 39 7.32 7.90 -3.29
C TYR A 39 7.11 9.36 -2.87
N GLY A 40 8.13 10.19 -3.06
CA GLY A 40 8.08 11.61 -2.70
C GLY A 40 9.31 12.35 -3.24
N ALA A 41 9.30 13.69 -3.15
CA ALA A 41 10.39 14.52 -3.63
C ALA A 41 11.70 14.29 -2.85
N ASP A 42 11.59 14.08 -1.54
CA ASP A 42 12.74 14.10 -0.64
C ASP A 42 13.31 12.71 -0.30
N PHE A 43 12.78 11.63 -0.89
CA PHE A 43 13.26 10.27 -0.59
C PHE A 43 13.13 9.31 -1.78
N LYS A 44 13.95 8.25 -1.74
CA LYS A 44 13.93 7.20 -2.77
C LYS A 44 12.66 6.37 -2.67
N SER A 45 12.03 6.14 -3.82
CA SER A 45 10.83 5.30 -3.94
C SER A 45 11.03 3.93 -3.30
N THR A 46 10.13 3.59 -2.37
CA THR A 46 10.20 2.37 -1.59
C THR A 46 9.01 1.49 -1.94
N SER A 47 9.27 0.23 -2.30
CA SER A 47 8.22 -0.77 -2.50
C SER A 47 7.81 -1.40 -1.17
N ILE A 48 6.51 -1.38 -0.89
CA ILE A 48 5.89 -1.93 0.30
C ILE A 48 4.77 -2.92 -0.06
N SER A 49 4.39 -3.74 0.92
CA SER A 49 3.22 -4.62 0.85
C SER A 49 2.35 -4.37 2.08
N VAL A 50 1.04 -4.31 1.85
CA VAL A 50 0.00 -4.10 2.86
C VAL A 50 -0.91 -5.32 2.88
N PRO A 51 -1.28 -5.89 4.04
CA PRO A 51 -2.31 -6.93 4.09
C PRO A 51 -3.67 -6.34 3.70
N TYR A 52 -4.50 -7.12 3.00
CA TYR A 52 -5.83 -6.69 2.55
C TYR A 52 -6.88 -6.66 3.68
N ALA A 53 -6.57 -7.25 4.83
CA ALA A 53 -7.44 -7.28 6.00
C ALA A 53 -7.13 -6.08 6.91
N ASP A 54 -7.55 -4.89 6.47
CA ASP A 54 -7.76 -3.69 7.29
C ASP A 54 -9.08 -3.02 6.86
#